data_AF-A0A7K8XTT5-F1
#
_entry.id   AF-A0A7K8XTT5-F1
#
_cell.length_a   1.000
_cell.length_b   1.000
_cell.length_c   1.000
_cell.angle_alpha   90.00
_cell.angle_beta   90.00
_cell.angle_gamma   90.00
#
_symmetry.space_group_name_H-M   'P 1'
#
loop_
_entity.id
_entity.type
_entity.pdbx_description
1 polymer ?
#
loop_
_entity_poly.entity_id
_entity_poly.type
_entity_poly.pdbx_seq_one_letter_code
_entity_poly.pdbx_strand_id
1 'polypeptide(L)'
;QCEVEVVSRLLPTCGLRDRGRGTRALLSLGRPPGRAQGAGSGVYLMVCTARDRVGARYKIQENIERFFTRFVEEGKATVRLREPAVDVCLSKANASNLKNFLSAVRLAHQGTDTGALPLSALVPAKTSEVEKPKAKMIITSRRDYPLTKNFPYSLEHLQTSYCKLARIDTRVLCLRKLRKLDLSHNHIKQLPATIGDLTCLQELNLHDNHLESFSGALCNSTLQKSLQFLDLSQNKMKALPIQFCQLRELVNLKLDDNELIRLPFKIGQLKQLRFLSAARNKLPFLPSDFRKLSLENLDLFGNPFEQPNPLVPNIQLKIPLTLLECAARATLNYRIHFGGHLLPSHLCEDLEVAKTCQCGSACLSSFIQITVTMNLHYVAHTVVLVDNMGGTEAPIICYFCSLACYSQFLDRYLQSN
;
A
#
# COMPACT_ATOMS: atom_id res chain seq x y z
N GLN A 1 -23.90 8.33 15.07
CA GLN A 1 -23.72 8.56 13.61
C GLN A 1 -24.41 7.43 12.87
N CYS A 2 -25.25 7.75 11.90
CA CYS A 2 -25.94 6.78 11.04
C CYS A 2 -26.44 7.49 9.76
N GLU A 3 -27.07 6.78 8.84
CA GLU A 3 -27.82 7.40 7.75
C GLU A 3 -29.24 7.70 8.24
N VAL A 4 -29.66 8.96 8.12
CA VAL A 4 -30.96 9.46 8.56
C VAL A 4 -31.73 9.97 7.35
N GLU A 5 -32.99 9.58 7.29
CA GLU A 5 -33.98 10.08 6.35
C GLU A 5 -35.15 10.63 7.16
N VAL A 6 -35.49 11.91 6.96
CA VAL A 6 -36.63 12.55 7.62
C VAL A 6 -37.74 12.67 6.60
N VAL A 7 -38.81 11.88 6.76
CA VAL A 7 -39.93 11.84 5.82
C VAL A 7 -41.10 12.61 6.41
N SER A 8 -41.54 13.69 5.75
CA SER A 8 -42.75 14.42 6.17
C SER A 8 -44.01 13.70 5.70
N ARG A 9 -44.94 13.45 6.63
CA ARG A 9 -46.22 12.78 6.36
C ARG A 9 -47.25 13.69 5.69
N LEU A 10 -46.96 14.99 5.56
CA LEU A 10 -47.82 15.97 4.87
C LEU A 10 -47.53 16.05 3.36
N LEU A 11 -46.43 15.45 2.88
CA LEU A 11 -46.03 15.49 1.47
C LEU A 11 -46.92 14.63 0.54
N PRO A 12 -47.37 13.40 0.94
CA PRO A 12 -48.26 12.59 0.12
C PRO A 12 -49.61 13.26 -0.13
N THR A 13 -50.12 14.04 0.82
CA THR A 13 -51.37 14.82 0.70
C THR A 13 -51.25 16.00 -0.27
N CYS A 14 -50.03 16.42 -0.62
CA CYS A 14 -49.75 17.48 -1.60
C CYS A 14 -49.26 16.95 -2.95
N GLY A 15 -49.35 15.63 -3.21
CA GLY A 15 -48.91 15.03 -4.48
C GLY A 15 -47.39 14.95 -4.68
N LEU A 16 -46.59 15.28 -3.66
CA LEU A 16 -45.12 15.25 -3.70
C LEU A 16 -44.61 13.97 -3.02
N ARG A 17 -43.81 13.17 -3.72
CA ARG A 17 -43.09 12.03 -3.13
C ARG A 17 -41.66 12.45 -2.78
N ASP A 18 -41.39 12.68 -1.51
CA ASP A 18 -40.02 12.78 -1.04
C ASP A 18 -39.47 11.38 -0.77
N ARG A 19 -38.88 10.78 -1.81
CA ARG A 19 -37.97 9.64 -1.66
C ARG A 19 -36.56 10.19 -1.49
N GLY A 20 -36.33 10.91 -0.40
CA GLY A 20 -35.00 11.40 -0.05
C GLY A 20 -34.07 10.23 0.21
N ARG A 21 -32.90 10.16 -0.44
CA ARG A 21 -31.88 9.17 -0.05
C ARG A 21 -31.39 9.49 1.36
N GLY A 22 -31.42 8.51 2.26
CA GLY A 22 -30.86 8.63 3.61
C GLY A 22 -29.48 9.27 3.60
N THR A 23 -29.31 10.35 4.37
CA THR A 23 -28.08 11.13 4.40
C THR A 23 -27.33 10.84 5.70
N ARG A 24 -25.99 10.74 5.65
CA ARG A 24 -25.21 10.55 6.87
C ARG A 24 -25.42 11.73 7.82
N ALA A 25 -25.77 11.43 9.06
CA ALA A 25 -26.10 12.42 10.07
C ALA A 25 -25.51 12.05 11.44
N LEU A 26 -25.25 13.09 12.24
CA LEU A 26 -25.01 12.96 13.67
C LEU A 26 -26.34 13.22 14.40
N LEU A 27 -26.74 12.27 15.23
CA LEU A 27 -27.89 12.38 16.11
C LEU A 27 -27.39 12.64 17.53
N SER A 28 -27.92 13.69 18.13
CA SER A 28 -27.60 14.07 19.51
C SER A 28 -28.88 14.33 20.29
N LEU A 29 -28.91 13.90 21.54
CA LEU A 29 -29.99 14.15 22.49
C LEU A 29 -29.48 15.14 23.52
N GLY A 30 -30.22 16.21 23.74
CA GLY A 30 -29.77 17.25 24.67
C GLY A 30 -30.77 18.35 24.88
N ARG A 31 -30.35 19.32 25.70
CA ARG A 31 -31.12 20.54 25.98
C ARG A 31 -30.59 21.70 25.13
N PRO A 32 -31.45 22.63 24.70
CA PRO A 32 -31.01 23.79 23.95
C PRO A 32 -30.11 24.70 24.82
N PRO A 33 -29.04 25.28 24.27
CA PRO A 33 -28.18 26.20 25.00
C PRO A 33 -28.97 27.48 25.36
N GLY A 34 -28.97 27.87 26.64
CA GLY A 34 -29.50 29.15 27.10
C GLY A 34 -30.75 29.15 27.99
N ARG A 35 -31.35 27.99 28.33
CA ARG A 35 -32.41 27.91 29.36
C ARG A 35 -31.88 27.23 30.62
N ALA A 36 -31.66 28.04 31.66
CA ALA A 36 -31.35 27.59 33.01
C ALA A 36 -32.41 26.61 33.53
N GLN A 37 -32.01 25.78 34.49
CA GLN A 37 -32.85 24.79 35.19
C GLN A 37 -34.12 25.46 35.72
N GLY A 38 -35.23 25.31 35.00
CA GLY A 38 -36.55 25.82 35.38
C GLY A 38 -37.63 25.29 34.45
N ALA A 39 -38.57 24.53 35.03
CA ALA A 39 -39.96 24.17 34.67
C ALA A 39 -40.45 24.04 33.20
N GLY A 40 -39.59 24.10 32.19
CA GLY A 40 -39.97 24.00 30.76
C GLY A 40 -38.87 23.46 29.84
N SER A 41 -37.86 22.78 30.41
CA SER A 41 -36.69 22.26 29.70
C SER A 41 -37.00 20.92 29.00
N GLY A 42 -37.75 20.96 27.90
CA GLY A 42 -37.98 19.78 27.06
C GLY A 42 -36.69 19.24 26.43
N VAL A 43 -36.61 17.92 26.27
CA VAL A 43 -35.50 17.24 25.57
C VAL A 43 -35.71 17.33 24.06
N TYR A 44 -34.66 17.66 23.32
CA TYR A 44 -34.68 17.75 21.86
C TYR A 44 -33.75 16.72 21.22
N LEU A 45 -34.21 16.17 20.10
CA LEU A 45 -33.40 15.42 19.15
C LEU A 45 -32.84 16.39 18.14
N MET A 46 -31.52 16.46 18.04
CA MET A 46 -30.84 17.24 17.00
C MET A 46 -30.30 16.30 15.93
N VAL A 47 -30.65 16.58 14.67
CA VAL A 47 -30.19 15.86 13.48
C VAL A 47 -29.28 16.79 12.69
N CYS A 48 -27.97 16.57 12.77
CA CYS A 48 -26.99 17.34 11.98
C CYS A 48 -26.63 16.59 10.71
N THR A 49 -26.79 17.22 9.55
CA THR A 49 -26.43 16.66 8.24
C THR A 49 -25.30 17.47 7.60
N ALA A 50 -24.68 16.96 6.52
CA ALA A 50 -23.60 17.68 5.86
C ALA A 50 -24.08 19.02 5.23
N ARG A 51 -25.38 19.07 4.85
CA ARG A 51 -26.06 20.26 4.31
C ARG A 51 -26.52 21.22 5.40
N ASP A 52 -26.94 20.70 6.55
CA ASP A 52 -27.37 21.48 7.71
C ASP A 52 -26.58 21.07 8.96
N ARG A 53 -25.51 21.82 9.22
CA ARG A 53 -24.60 21.60 10.36
C ARG A 53 -25.11 22.19 11.67
N VAL A 54 -26.04 23.14 11.60
CA VAL A 54 -26.71 23.73 12.77
C VAL A 54 -27.67 22.71 13.39
N GLY A 55 -28.25 21.88 12.52
CA GLY A 55 -29.00 20.68 12.86
C GLY A 55 -30.48 20.97 13.11
N ALA A 56 -31.34 20.19 12.46
CA ALA A 56 -32.78 20.24 12.69
C ALA A 56 -33.10 19.72 14.10
N ARG A 57 -33.94 20.44 14.85
CA ARG A 57 -34.29 20.11 16.23
C ARG A 57 -35.74 19.67 16.32
N TYR A 58 -35.96 18.52 16.93
CA TYR A 58 -37.28 17.93 17.15
C TYR A 58 -37.52 17.75 18.65
N LYS A 59 -38.61 18.29 19.18
CA LYS A 59 -39.00 18.06 20.58
C LYS A 59 -39.37 16.60 20.76
N ILE A 60 -38.93 15.95 21.84
CA ILE A 60 -39.17 14.52 22.08
C ILE A 60 -40.21 14.28 23.17
N GLN A 61 -40.15 15.08 24.23
CA GLN A 61 -41.04 14.96 25.39
C GLN A 61 -42.51 15.01 24.94
N GLU A 62 -43.25 13.94 25.25
CA GLU A 62 -44.68 13.74 24.87
C GLU A 62 -44.99 13.82 23.36
N ASN A 63 -43.97 13.85 22.50
CA ASN A 63 -44.12 14.12 21.07
C ASN A 63 -43.85 12.91 20.16
N ILE A 64 -43.64 11.73 20.73
CA ILE A 64 -43.49 10.49 19.96
C ILE A 64 -44.85 9.82 19.83
N GLU A 65 -45.21 9.43 18.60
CA GLU A 65 -46.42 8.66 18.32
C GLU A 65 -46.13 7.16 18.41
N ARG A 66 -45.03 6.71 17.78
CA ARG A 66 -44.68 5.29 17.70
C ARG A 66 -43.20 5.06 17.44
N PHE A 67 -42.67 3.98 18.00
CA PHE A 67 -41.35 3.45 17.67
C PHE A 67 -41.46 2.21 16.78
N PHE A 68 -40.70 2.16 15.70
CA PHE A 68 -40.53 0.97 14.88
C PHE A 68 -39.12 0.41 15.09
N THR A 69 -39.03 -0.66 15.88
CA THR A 69 -37.74 -1.24 16.33
C THR A 69 -37.53 -2.69 15.89
N ARG A 70 -38.29 -3.18 14.91
CA ARG A 70 -38.23 -4.58 14.45
C ARG A 70 -36.85 -5.00 13.94
N PHE A 71 -36.06 -4.06 13.41
CA PHE A 71 -34.78 -4.31 12.75
C PHE A 71 -33.59 -3.61 13.45
N VAL A 72 -33.68 -3.41 14.77
CA VAL A 72 -32.63 -2.71 15.54
C VAL A 72 -31.30 -3.49 15.52
N GLU A 73 -31.35 -4.83 15.54
CA GLU A 73 -30.14 -5.67 15.39
C GLU A 73 -29.45 -5.47 14.04
N GLU A 74 -30.21 -5.14 12.99
CA GLU A 74 -29.69 -4.79 11.67
C GLU A 74 -29.27 -3.31 11.55
N GLY A 75 -29.33 -2.55 12.66
CA GLY A 75 -28.98 -1.13 12.68
C GLY A 75 -30.03 -0.21 12.04
N LYS A 76 -31.31 -0.64 12.00
CA LYS A 76 -32.44 0.13 11.46
C LYS A 76 -33.50 0.40 12.53
N ALA A 77 -34.01 1.63 12.57
CA ALA A 77 -35.13 2.00 13.44
C ALA A 77 -35.86 3.21 12.88
N THR A 78 -37.14 3.37 13.19
CA THR A 78 -37.89 4.59 12.82
C THR A 78 -38.59 5.15 14.04
N VAL A 79 -38.42 6.46 14.26
CA VAL A 79 -39.09 7.20 15.32
C VAL A 79 -40.12 8.13 14.68
N ARG A 80 -41.41 7.89 14.96
CA ARG A 80 -42.50 8.69 14.43
C ARG A 80 -42.87 9.79 15.42
N LEU A 81 -42.80 11.04 14.97
CA LEU A 81 -43.12 12.22 15.75
C LEU A 81 -44.54 12.73 15.45
N ARG A 82 -45.23 13.25 16.47
CA ARG A 82 -46.55 13.88 16.33
C ARG A 82 -46.43 15.26 15.67
N GLU A 83 -45.57 16.12 16.20
CA GLU A 83 -45.35 17.49 15.70
C GLU A 83 -43.86 17.86 15.56
N PRO A 84 -43.37 18.22 14.37
CA PRO A 84 -44.02 18.08 13.07
C PRO A 84 -44.29 16.60 12.76
N ALA A 85 -45.30 16.33 11.92
CA ALA A 85 -45.70 14.97 11.54
C ALA A 85 -44.66 14.32 10.62
N VAL A 86 -43.52 13.92 11.18
CA VAL A 86 -42.37 13.36 10.46
C VAL A 86 -41.98 11.98 10.99
N ASP A 87 -41.54 11.12 10.08
CA ASP A 87 -40.93 9.84 10.38
C ASP A 87 -39.41 9.99 10.26
N VAL A 88 -38.68 9.83 11.37
CA VAL A 88 -37.21 9.85 11.39
C VAL A 88 -36.70 8.42 11.23
N CYS A 89 -36.32 8.07 10.02
CA CYS A 89 -35.80 6.75 9.65
C CYS A 89 -34.28 6.71 9.85
N LEU A 90 -33.81 5.76 10.66
CA LEU A 90 -32.42 5.49 10.98
C LEU A 90 -31.97 4.22 10.28
N SER A 91 -30.81 4.26 9.63
CA SER A 91 -30.23 3.10 8.95
C SER A 91 -28.69 3.08 9.08
N LYS A 92 -28.08 1.90 8.95
CA LYS A 92 -26.61 1.70 9.07
C LYS A 92 -26.01 2.23 10.38
N ALA A 93 -26.77 2.17 11.47
CA ALA A 93 -26.26 2.47 12.80
C ALA A 93 -25.58 1.22 13.42
N ASN A 94 -24.61 1.43 14.30
CA ASN A 94 -24.12 0.33 15.15
C ASN A 94 -25.26 -0.10 16.10
N ALA A 95 -25.57 -1.40 16.14
CA ALA A 95 -26.67 -1.97 16.92
C ALA A 95 -26.58 -1.63 18.42
N SER A 96 -25.39 -1.66 19.03
CA SER A 96 -25.22 -1.33 20.46
C SER A 96 -25.52 0.14 20.75
N ASN A 97 -24.97 1.04 19.93
CA ASN A 97 -25.22 2.48 20.04
C ASN A 97 -26.68 2.82 19.73
N LEU A 98 -27.31 2.12 18.78
CA LEU A 98 -28.72 2.33 18.43
C LEU A 98 -29.65 1.92 19.56
N LYS A 99 -29.39 0.79 20.25
CA LYS A 99 -30.14 0.35 21.44
C LYS A 99 -30.05 1.39 22.56
N ASN A 100 -28.84 1.84 22.88
CA ASN A 100 -28.59 2.86 23.90
C ASN A 100 -29.24 4.21 23.55
N PHE A 101 -29.20 4.57 22.27
CA PHE A 101 -29.87 5.77 21.80
C PHE A 101 -31.39 5.66 21.93
N LEU A 102 -32.00 4.56 21.48
CA LEU A 102 -33.45 4.35 21.56
C LEU A 102 -33.95 4.25 23.00
N SER A 103 -33.18 3.67 23.93
CA SER A 103 -33.52 3.66 25.34
C SER A 103 -33.50 5.08 25.91
N ALA A 104 -32.50 5.89 25.58
CA ALA A 104 -32.45 7.31 25.96
C ALA A 104 -33.62 8.13 25.38
N VAL A 105 -34.02 7.88 24.13
CA VAL A 105 -35.20 8.54 23.52
C VAL A 105 -36.50 8.14 24.22
N ARG A 106 -36.66 6.86 24.61
CA ARG A 106 -37.84 6.39 25.34
C ARG A 106 -37.96 7.04 26.71
N LEU A 107 -36.86 7.13 27.45
CA LEU A 107 -36.80 7.83 28.74
C LEU A 107 -37.12 9.32 28.57
N ALA A 108 -36.53 9.97 27.55
CA ALA A 108 -36.80 11.37 27.24
C ALA A 108 -38.26 11.65 26.85
N HIS A 109 -38.95 10.67 26.25
CA HIS A 109 -40.36 10.78 25.91
C HIS A 109 -41.29 10.69 27.12
N GLN A 110 -40.98 9.78 28.07
CA GLN A 110 -41.78 9.51 29.26
C GLN A 110 -41.64 10.57 30.36
N GLY A 111 -40.66 11.48 30.25
CA GLY A 111 -40.45 12.56 31.22
C GLY A 111 -39.86 12.12 32.56
N THR A 112 -39.54 10.83 32.71
CA THR A 112 -38.97 10.24 33.93
C THR A 112 -37.49 10.60 34.08
N ASP A 113 -37.17 11.23 35.20
CA ASP A 113 -35.85 11.53 35.76
C ASP A 113 -34.73 11.89 34.76
N THR A 114 -34.87 13.09 34.18
CA THR A 114 -33.87 13.70 33.29
C THR A 114 -32.51 14.00 33.96
N GLY A 115 -32.31 13.65 35.23
CA GLY A 115 -31.05 13.74 35.96
C GLY A 115 -30.10 12.54 35.77
N ALA A 116 -30.60 11.38 35.34
CA ALA A 116 -29.79 10.16 35.18
C ALA A 116 -29.20 9.96 33.76
N LEU A 117 -29.58 10.81 32.80
CA LEU A 117 -29.05 10.76 31.43
C LEU A 117 -27.87 11.72 31.30
N PRO A 118 -26.72 11.31 30.75
CA PRO A 118 -25.61 12.21 30.42
C PRO A 118 -25.99 13.08 29.21
N LEU A 119 -26.89 14.04 29.44
CA LEU A 119 -27.36 14.99 28.43
C LEU A 119 -26.32 16.09 28.28
N SER A 120 -25.68 16.13 27.13
CA SER A 120 -24.75 17.21 26.76
C SER A 120 -25.53 18.40 26.17
N ALA A 121 -24.90 19.58 26.21
CA ALA A 121 -25.41 20.72 25.45
C ALA A 121 -25.44 20.37 23.96
N LEU A 122 -26.51 20.75 23.26
CA LEU A 122 -26.63 20.53 21.82
C LEU A 122 -25.63 21.44 21.08
N VAL A 123 -24.47 20.89 20.72
CA VAL A 123 -23.42 21.58 19.95
C VAL A 123 -23.50 21.17 18.48
N PRO A 124 -23.34 22.12 17.53
CA PRO A 124 -23.25 21.81 16.10
C PRO A 124 -22.19 20.72 15.81
N ALA A 125 -22.51 19.82 14.88
CA ALA A 125 -21.63 18.70 14.56
C ALA A 125 -20.38 19.16 13.81
N LYS A 126 -19.21 18.54 14.09
CA LYS A 126 -17.99 18.81 13.32
C LYS A 126 -18.12 18.24 11.91
N THR A 127 -17.48 18.87 10.94
CA THR A 127 -17.50 18.44 9.52
C THR A 127 -17.09 16.97 9.33
N SER A 128 -16.14 16.49 10.14
CA SER A 128 -15.64 15.12 10.15
C SER A 128 -16.62 14.07 10.67
N GLU A 129 -17.64 14.47 11.43
CA GLU A 129 -18.61 13.55 12.07
C GLU A 129 -19.80 13.23 11.16
N VAL A 130 -20.03 14.07 10.14
CA VAL A 130 -21.22 14.03 9.30
C VAL A 130 -20.89 13.64 7.85
N GLU A 131 -19.70 13.98 7.35
CA GLU A 131 -19.25 13.54 6.01
C GLU A 131 -18.70 12.12 6.04
N LYS A 132 -18.89 11.33 4.97
CA LYS A 132 -18.20 10.03 4.82
C LYS A 132 -16.69 10.24 4.84
N PRO A 133 -15.91 9.42 5.58
CA PRO A 133 -14.45 9.51 5.54
C PRO A 133 -13.99 9.40 4.09
N LYS A 134 -13.18 10.37 3.65
CA LYS A 134 -12.65 10.37 2.28
C LYS A 134 -11.62 9.25 2.16
N ALA A 135 -12.01 8.16 1.50
CA ALA A 135 -11.13 7.00 1.26
C ALA A 135 -10.20 7.21 0.05
N LYS A 136 -10.58 8.06 -0.90
CA LYS A 136 -9.80 8.40 -2.09
C LYS A 136 -9.64 9.91 -2.24
N MET A 137 -8.42 10.36 -2.53
CA MET A 137 -8.11 11.74 -2.89
C MET A 137 -7.20 11.75 -4.12
N ILE A 138 -7.55 12.56 -5.10
CA ILE A 138 -6.82 12.71 -6.35
C ILE A 138 -6.44 14.19 -6.50
N ILE A 139 -5.17 14.44 -6.76
CA ILE A 139 -4.59 15.76 -6.95
C ILE A 139 -3.72 15.67 -8.21
N THR A 140 -4.15 16.33 -9.28
CA THR A 140 -3.45 16.31 -10.58
C THR A 140 -2.83 17.66 -10.92
N SER A 141 -2.95 18.64 -10.03
CA SER A 141 -2.41 19.99 -10.22
C SER A 141 -1.87 20.50 -8.91
N ARG A 142 -0.74 21.22 -8.98
CA ARG A 142 -0.13 21.87 -7.82
C ARG A 142 -1.07 22.83 -7.09
N ARG A 143 -2.03 23.43 -7.80
CA ARG A 143 -3.01 24.37 -7.23
C ARG A 143 -3.97 23.68 -6.25
N ASP A 144 -4.27 22.42 -6.50
CA ASP A 144 -5.21 21.62 -5.70
C ASP A 144 -4.51 20.92 -4.53
N TYR A 145 -3.18 21.01 -4.46
CA TYR A 145 -2.39 20.41 -3.41
C TYR A 145 -2.65 21.14 -2.07
N PRO A 146 -3.06 20.43 -1.01
CA PRO A 146 -3.40 21.04 0.27
C PRO A 146 -2.14 21.54 0.99
N LEU A 147 -1.84 22.84 0.86
CA LEU A 147 -0.68 23.44 1.54
C LEU A 147 -0.93 23.57 3.05
N THR A 148 -2.11 24.07 3.46
CA THR A 148 -2.43 24.38 4.86
C THR A 148 -3.30 23.33 5.55
N LYS A 149 -3.98 22.47 4.78
CA LYS A 149 -4.90 21.45 5.32
C LYS A 149 -4.19 20.09 5.45
N ASN A 150 -4.46 19.37 6.54
CA ASN A 150 -4.00 18.00 6.68
C ASN A 150 -4.77 17.05 5.76
N PHE A 151 -4.09 15.98 5.34
CA PHE A 151 -4.72 14.88 4.62
C PHE A 151 -5.71 14.13 5.54
N PRO A 152 -6.88 13.69 5.04
CA PRO A 152 -7.78 12.87 5.82
C PRO A 152 -7.12 11.56 6.26
N TYR A 153 -7.07 11.29 7.57
CA TYR A 153 -6.47 10.09 8.17
C TYR A 153 -7.12 8.76 7.74
N SER A 154 -8.28 8.84 7.09
CA SER A 154 -9.05 7.70 6.59
C SER A 154 -8.76 7.36 5.12
N LEU A 155 -7.81 8.07 4.49
CA LEU A 155 -7.41 7.80 3.13
C LEU A 155 -6.79 6.41 3.00
N GLU A 156 -7.30 5.67 2.02
CA GLU A 156 -6.76 4.41 1.55
C GLU A 156 -6.06 4.57 0.19
N HIS A 157 -6.45 5.59 -0.57
CA HIS A 157 -5.99 5.86 -1.92
C HIS A 157 -5.63 7.33 -2.06
N LEU A 158 -4.34 7.62 -2.28
CA LEU A 158 -3.87 8.97 -2.52
C LEU A 158 -3.14 9.00 -3.86
N GLN A 159 -3.62 9.83 -4.77
CA GLN A 159 -2.96 10.14 -6.03
C GLN A 159 -2.59 11.62 -6.04
N THR A 160 -1.31 11.90 -6.19
CA THR A 160 -0.75 13.25 -6.29
C THR A 160 0.22 13.32 -7.46
N SER A 161 -0.33 13.37 -8.68
CA SER A 161 0.43 13.41 -9.93
C SER A 161 0.52 14.83 -10.49
N TYR A 162 1.54 15.11 -11.32
CA TYR A 162 1.76 16.42 -11.98
C TYR A 162 1.81 17.64 -11.04
N CYS A 163 2.19 17.43 -9.78
CA CYS A 163 2.24 18.48 -8.75
C CYS A 163 3.61 19.17 -8.65
N LYS A 164 4.59 18.74 -9.47
CA LYS A 164 5.98 19.21 -9.45
C LYS A 164 6.59 19.09 -8.05
N LEU A 165 6.28 18.00 -7.35
CA LEU A 165 6.79 17.73 -6.01
C LEU A 165 8.26 17.31 -6.11
N ALA A 166 9.14 18.02 -5.40
CA ALA A 166 10.55 17.65 -5.29
C ALA A 166 10.81 16.63 -4.17
N ARG A 167 9.91 16.58 -3.18
CA ARG A 167 9.95 15.72 -2.00
C ARG A 167 8.54 15.28 -1.64
N ILE A 168 8.44 14.13 -0.98
CA ILE A 168 7.19 13.64 -0.42
C ILE A 168 6.89 14.44 0.86
N ASP A 169 5.64 14.87 0.99
CA ASP A 169 5.14 15.56 2.17
C ASP A 169 5.06 14.59 3.36
N THR A 170 5.66 14.97 4.48
CA THR A 170 5.70 14.15 5.70
C THR A 170 4.31 13.83 6.24
N ARG A 171 3.29 14.66 5.94
CA ARG A 171 1.89 14.43 6.34
C ARG A 171 1.28 13.20 5.67
N VAL A 172 1.71 12.85 4.46
CA VAL A 172 1.27 11.62 3.76
C VAL A 172 1.79 10.38 4.49
N LEU A 173 2.96 10.48 5.11
CA LEU A 173 3.63 9.37 5.79
C LEU A 173 2.94 8.98 7.10
N CYS A 174 2.04 9.82 7.62
CA CYS A 174 1.22 9.50 8.80
C CYS A 174 -0.07 8.71 8.47
N LEU A 175 -0.36 8.45 7.19
CA LEU A 175 -1.61 7.82 6.74
C LEU A 175 -1.56 6.28 6.88
N ARG A 176 -1.78 5.77 8.10
CA ARG A 176 -1.68 4.33 8.42
C ARG A 176 -2.63 3.40 7.65
N LYS A 177 -3.71 3.94 7.07
CA LYS A 177 -4.68 3.18 6.27
C LYS A 177 -4.39 3.21 4.78
N LEU A 178 -3.34 3.91 4.35
CA LEU A 178 -3.03 4.08 2.95
C LEU A 178 -2.59 2.75 2.33
N ARG A 179 -3.30 2.33 1.28
CA ARG A 179 -3.05 1.12 0.49
C ARG A 179 -2.42 1.44 -0.86
N LYS A 180 -2.84 2.54 -1.47
CA LYS A 180 -2.34 2.98 -2.78
C LYS A 180 -1.82 4.40 -2.69
N LEU A 181 -0.56 4.58 -3.05
CA LEU A 181 0.11 5.87 -3.15
C LEU A 181 0.64 6.05 -4.57
N ASP A 182 0.07 7.00 -5.30
CA ASP A 182 0.51 7.38 -6.62
C ASP A 182 1.13 8.79 -6.57
N LEU A 183 2.42 8.85 -6.88
CA LEU A 183 3.26 10.03 -6.93
C LEU A 183 3.86 10.23 -8.34
N SER A 184 3.23 9.65 -9.36
CA SER A 184 3.70 9.71 -10.75
C SER A 184 3.81 11.13 -11.31
N HIS A 185 4.67 11.33 -12.30
CA HIS A 185 4.86 12.63 -12.98
C HIS A 185 5.18 13.76 -12.01
N ASN A 186 6.21 13.57 -11.18
CA ASN A 186 6.72 14.59 -10.26
C ASN A 186 8.23 14.78 -10.45
N HIS A 187 8.90 15.45 -9.52
CA HIS A 187 10.35 15.71 -9.58
C HIS A 187 11.05 15.13 -8.34
N ILE A 188 10.54 14.02 -7.82
CA ILE A 188 11.05 13.40 -6.60
C ILE A 188 12.42 12.79 -6.92
N LYS A 189 13.45 13.21 -6.19
CA LYS A 189 14.82 12.71 -6.35
C LYS A 189 15.17 11.55 -5.43
N GLN A 190 14.57 11.54 -4.24
CA GLN A 190 14.83 10.54 -3.21
C GLN A 190 13.56 10.29 -2.39
N LEU A 191 13.39 9.05 -1.97
CA LEU A 191 12.33 8.64 -1.05
C LEU A 191 12.81 8.74 0.40
N PRO A 192 12.02 9.31 1.31
CA PRO A 192 12.35 9.31 2.73
C PRO A 192 12.17 7.89 3.31
N ALA A 193 13.04 7.49 4.25
CA ALA A 193 12.96 6.18 4.90
C ALA A 193 11.61 5.92 5.59
N THR A 194 10.95 7.00 6.05
CA THR A 194 9.65 6.99 6.71
C THR A 194 8.48 6.57 5.82
N ILE A 195 8.64 6.45 4.50
CA ILE A 195 7.62 5.79 3.66
C ILE A 195 7.47 4.30 4.04
N GLY A 196 8.50 3.73 4.65
CA GLY A 196 8.50 2.38 5.22
C GLY A 196 7.60 2.19 6.44
N ASP A 197 7.09 3.28 7.03
CA ASP A 197 6.16 3.25 8.17
C ASP A 197 4.69 3.02 7.72
N LEU A 198 4.42 3.06 6.42
CA LEU A 198 3.09 2.82 5.84
C LEU A 198 2.76 1.32 5.81
N THR A 199 2.33 0.80 6.96
CA THR A 199 2.11 -0.64 7.20
C THR A 199 1.12 -1.33 6.27
N CYS A 200 0.21 -0.57 5.64
CA CYS A 200 -0.83 -1.11 4.77
C CYS A 200 -0.58 -0.82 3.28
N LEU A 201 0.56 -0.22 2.93
CA LEU A 201 0.83 0.17 1.55
C LEU A 201 1.08 -1.06 0.68
N GLN A 202 0.24 -1.22 -0.35
CA GLN A 202 0.25 -2.33 -1.29
C GLN A 202 0.72 -1.89 -2.67
N GLU A 203 0.39 -0.66 -3.08
CA GLU A 203 0.73 -0.13 -4.39
C GLU A 203 1.44 1.22 -4.25
N LEU A 204 2.66 1.28 -4.79
CA LEU A 204 3.46 2.51 -4.85
C LEU A 204 3.81 2.81 -6.31
N ASN A 205 3.27 3.90 -6.84
CA ASN A 205 3.56 4.37 -8.18
C ASN A 205 4.45 5.63 -8.11
N LEU A 206 5.65 5.52 -8.67
CA LEU A 206 6.66 6.58 -8.76
C LEU A 206 7.12 6.78 -10.21
N HIS A 207 6.30 6.35 -11.18
CA HIS A 207 6.52 6.55 -12.61
C HIS A 207 6.83 8.02 -12.95
N ASP A 208 7.75 8.25 -13.87
CA ASP A 208 8.13 9.60 -14.36
C ASP A 208 8.51 10.55 -13.21
N ASN A 209 9.66 10.25 -12.59
CA ASN A 209 10.27 11.04 -11.53
C ASN A 209 11.79 11.15 -11.79
N HIS A 210 12.55 11.66 -10.82
CA HIS A 210 14.01 11.84 -10.93
C HIS A 210 14.76 10.97 -9.92
N LEU A 211 14.26 9.79 -9.59
CA LEU A 211 14.89 8.90 -8.63
C LEU A 211 16.19 8.33 -9.21
N GLU A 212 17.30 8.53 -8.50
CA GLU A 212 18.60 7.98 -8.88
C GLU A 212 18.91 6.64 -8.18
N SER A 213 18.24 6.39 -7.05
CA SER A 213 18.44 5.20 -6.23
C SER A 213 17.19 4.86 -5.42
N PHE A 214 16.98 3.58 -5.17
CA PHE A 214 16.01 3.09 -4.18
C PHE A 214 16.76 2.76 -2.89
N SER A 215 16.31 3.29 -1.75
CA SER A 215 17.02 3.10 -0.48
C SER A 215 16.80 1.68 0.07
N GLY A 216 17.88 1.00 0.46
CA GLY A 216 17.82 -0.31 1.12
C GLY A 216 17.06 -0.29 2.45
N ALA A 217 16.96 0.87 3.12
CA ALA A 217 16.16 1.03 4.34
C ALA A 217 14.67 0.76 4.09
N LEU A 218 14.16 1.06 2.89
CA LEU A 218 12.76 0.78 2.53
C LEU A 218 12.50 -0.71 2.39
N CYS A 219 13.50 -1.46 1.92
CA CYS A 219 13.41 -2.90 1.78
C CYS A 219 13.39 -3.62 3.13
N ASN A 220 14.09 -3.06 4.13
CA ASN A 220 14.09 -3.55 5.51
C ASN A 220 12.87 -3.09 6.34
N SER A 221 11.93 -2.37 5.73
CA SER A 221 10.77 -1.78 6.42
C SER A 221 9.51 -2.67 6.35
N THR A 222 8.37 -2.15 6.81
CA THR A 222 7.09 -2.88 6.75
C THR A 222 6.65 -3.21 5.32
N LEU A 223 7.18 -2.49 4.32
CA LEU A 223 6.91 -2.71 2.90
C LEU A 223 7.30 -4.12 2.43
N GLN A 224 8.29 -4.77 3.04
CA GLN A 224 8.65 -6.15 2.69
C GLN A 224 7.48 -7.13 2.78
N LYS A 225 6.50 -6.86 3.65
CA LYS A 225 5.35 -7.73 3.91
C LYS A 225 4.03 -7.21 3.31
N SER A 226 4.04 -6.04 2.67
CA SER A 226 2.80 -5.41 2.22
C SER A 226 2.82 -5.00 0.74
N LEU A 227 3.99 -4.63 0.20
CA LEU A 227 4.09 -4.03 -1.13
C LEU A 227 3.96 -5.11 -2.22
N GLN A 228 2.96 -4.96 -3.08
CA GLN A 228 2.61 -5.88 -4.15
C GLN A 228 2.85 -5.29 -5.54
N PHE A 229 2.66 -3.98 -5.68
CA PHE A 229 2.88 -3.26 -6.94
C PHE A 229 3.87 -2.13 -6.71
N LEU A 230 4.93 -2.10 -7.51
CA LEU A 230 5.92 -1.04 -7.52
C LEU A 230 6.24 -0.61 -8.95
N ASP A 231 5.96 0.65 -9.26
CA ASP A 231 6.33 1.27 -10.53
C ASP A 231 7.40 2.34 -10.30
N LEU A 232 8.59 2.07 -10.83
CA LEU A 232 9.75 2.97 -10.81
C LEU A 232 10.17 3.33 -12.25
N SER A 233 9.32 3.09 -13.24
CA SER A 233 9.64 3.38 -14.64
C SER A 233 9.86 4.87 -14.90
N GLN A 234 10.60 5.22 -15.95
CA GLN A 234 10.95 6.60 -16.31
C GLN A 234 11.60 7.36 -15.14
N ASN A 235 12.68 6.81 -14.62
CA ASN A 235 13.51 7.44 -13.59
C ASN A 235 14.97 7.43 -14.04
N LYS A 236 15.93 7.68 -13.13
CA LYS A 236 17.37 7.75 -13.43
C LYS A 236 18.16 6.71 -12.65
N MET A 237 17.53 5.58 -12.35
CA MET A 237 18.12 4.58 -11.46
C MET A 237 19.22 3.80 -12.18
N LYS A 238 20.41 3.74 -11.56
CA LYS A 238 21.56 2.98 -12.10
C LYS A 238 21.67 1.56 -11.53
N ALA A 239 21.15 1.35 -10.33
CA ALA A 239 21.12 0.07 -9.66
C ALA A 239 19.97 0.03 -8.64
N LEU A 240 19.53 -1.19 -8.33
CA LEU A 240 18.70 -1.48 -7.17
C LEU A 240 19.58 -1.97 -6.01
N PRO A 241 19.25 -1.64 -4.74
CA PRO A 241 19.99 -2.15 -3.60
C PRO A 241 19.82 -3.67 -3.50
N ILE A 242 20.78 -4.37 -2.90
CA ILE A 242 20.67 -5.82 -2.74
C ILE A 242 19.45 -6.20 -1.87
N GLN A 243 19.16 -5.37 -0.87
CA GLN A 243 18.03 -5.58 0.03
C GLN A 243 16.69 -5.53 -0.73
N PHE A 244 16.63 -5.01 -1.97
CA PHE A 244 15.42 -5.01 -2.80
C PHE A 244 14.77 -6.41 -2.93
N CYS A 245 15.58 -7.47 -2.94
CA CYS A 245 15.10 -8.84 -3.01
C CYS A 245 14.35 -9.32 -1.75
N GLN A 246 14.35 -8.52 -0.68
CA GLN A 246 13.57 -8.77 0.52
C GLN A 246 12.09 -8.45 0.35
N LEU A 247 11.67 -7.70 -0.68
CA LEU A 247 10.26 -7.37 -0.95
C LEU A 247 9.47 -8.58 -1.47
N ARG A 248 9.29 -9.60 -0.62
CA ARG A 248 8.84 -10.96 -1.02
C ARG A 248 7.40 -11.02 -1.51
N GLU A 249 6.57 -10.06 -1.12
CA GLU A 249 5.17 -9.96 -1.53
C GLU A 249 4.98 -9.24 -2.88
N LEU A 250 6.07 -8.78 -3.51
CA LEU A 250 6.00 -8.04 -4.76
C LEU A 250 5.54 -8.94 -5.92
N VAL A 251 4.47 -8.55 -6.58
CA VAL A 251 3.84 -9.27 -7.71
C VAL A 251 4.15 -8.57 -9.02
N ASN A 252 4.12 -7.23 -9.02
CA ASN A 252 4.31 -6.40 -10.21
C ASN A 252 5.45 -5.42 -9.99
N LEU A 253 6.46 -5.48 -10.87
CA LEU A 253 7.60 -4.58 -10.86
C LEU A 253 7.84 -3.98 -12.24
N LYS A 254 7.80 -2.65 -12.30
CA LYS A 254 8.14 -1.89 -13.51
C LYS A 254 9.37 -1.02 -13.26
N LEU A 255 10.36 -1.16 -14.14
CA LEU A 255 11.66 -0.52 -14.11
C LEU A 255 12.03 0.06 -15.47
N ASP A 256 11.07 0.16 -16.39
CA ASP A 256 11.30 0.60 -17.77
C ASP A 256 11.91 2.00 -17.82
N ASP A 257 12.67 2.31 -18.87
CA ASP A 257 13.23 3.64 -19.09
C ASP A 257 14.02 4.16 -17.88
N ASN A 258 14.99 3.36 -17.43
CA ASN A 258 15.96 3.73 -16.39
C ASN A 258 17.39 3.54 -16.93
N GLU A 259 18.39 3.66 -16.07
CA GLU A 259 19.80 3.47 -16.42
C GLU A 259 20.40 2.23 -15.75
N LEU A 260 19.59 1.20 -15.48
CA LEU A 260 20.03 0.03 -14.72
C LEU A 260 21.13 -0.71 -15.46
N ILE A 261 22.30 -0.83 -14.84
CA ILE A 261 23.45 -1.56 -15.39
C ILE A 261 23.42 -3.03 -14.94
N ARG A 262 22.67 -3.33 -13.89
CA ARG A 262 22.50 -4.70 -13.37
C ARG A 262 21.22 -4.81 -12.56
N LEU A 263 20.63 -6.01 -12.58
CA LEU A 263 19.63 -6.43 -11.61
C LEU A 263 20.33 -7.03 -10.37
N PRO A 264 19.70 -6.98 -9.18
CA PRO A 264 20.23 -7.65 -7.98
C PRO A 264 20.46 -9.15 -8.21
N PHE A 265 21.61 -9.68 -7.79
CA PHE A 265 21.96 -11.09 -7.98
C PHE A 265 21.09 -12.07 -7.18
N LYS A 266 20.27 -11.59 -6.24
CA LYS A 266 19.29 -12.37 -5.48
C LYS A 266 17.85 -12.16 -5.98
N ILE A 267 17.64 -11.63 -7.19
CA ILE A 267 16.30 -11.34 -7.73
C ILE A 267 15.36 -12.56 -7.68
N GLY A 268 15.91 -13.77 -7.83
CA GLY A 268 15.20 -15.04 -7.69
C GLY A 268 14.57 -15.30 -6.32
N GLN A 269 14.79 -14.45 -5.31
CA GLN A 269 14.09 -14.49 -4.01
C GLN A 269 12.68 -13.91 -4.06
N LEU A 270 12.35 -13.13 -5.09
CA LEU A 270 11.01 -12.56 -5.31
C LEU A 270 10.05 -13.63 -5.85
N LYS A 271 9.64 -14.57 -4.98
CA LYS A 271 8.86 -15.76 -5.37
C LYS A 271 7.43 -15.47 -5.82
N GLN A 272 6.86 -14.34 -5.42
CA GLN A 272 5.52 -13.91 -5.82
C GLN A 272 5.51 -13.05 -7.08
N LEU A 273 6.67 -12.71 -7.63
CA LEU A 273 6.77 -11.84 -8.80
C LEU A 273 6.17 -12.56 -10.01
N ARG A 274 5.21 -11.91 -10.66
CA ARG A 274 4.54 -12.41 -11.88
C ARG A 274 4.79 -11.51 -13.08
N PHE A 275 4.93 -10.20 -12.85
CA PHE A 275 5.13 -9.23 -13.92
C PHE A 275 6.42 -8.46 -13.67
N LEU A 276 7.37 -8.58 -14.60
CA LEU A 276 8.62 -7.84 -14.57
C LEU A 276 8.82 -7.12 -15.89
N SER A 277 8.92 -5.80 -15.83
CA SER A 277 9.25 -4.95 -16.98
C SER A 277 10.52 -4.16 -16.64
N ALA A 278 11.56 -4.32 -17.44
CA ALA A 278 12.82 -3.59 -17.32
C ALA A 278 13.36 -3.20 -18.71
N ALA A 279 12.45 -2.85 -19.61
CA ALA A 279 12.79 -2.40 -20.95
C ALA A 279 13.59 -1.09 -20.92
N ARG A 280 14.38 -0.84 -21.98
CA ARG A 280 15.13 0.41 -22.19
C ARG A 280 16.02 0.77 -21.00
N ASN A 281 16.80 -0.21 -20.55
CA ASN A 281 17.82 -0.05 -19.52
C ASN A 281 19.23 -0.31 -20.12
N LYS A 282 20.25 -0.44 -19.28
CA LYS A 282 21.65 -0.64 -19.68
C LYS A 282 22.17 -2.01 -19.23
N LEU A 283 21.32 -3.04 -19.23
CA LEU A 283 21.67 -4.38 -18.75
C LEU A 283 22.52 -5.14 -19.77
N PRO A 284 23.79 -5.51 -19.45
CA PRO A 284 24.61 -6.35 -20.32
C PRO A 284 24.32 -7.85 -20.13
N PHE A 285 23.88 -8.25 -18.94
CA PHE A 285 23.57 -9.63 -18.56
C PHE A 285 22.54 -9.70 -17.42
N LEU A 286 21.88 -10.85 -17.31
CA LEU A 286 20.98 -11.19 -16.20
C LEU A 286 21.71 -12.04 -15.15
N PRO A 287 21.36 -11.93 -13.85
CA PRO A 287 21.99 -12.73 -12.79
C PRO A 287 21.58 -14.22 -12.86
N SER A 288 22.45 -15.12 -12.39
CA SER A 288 22.19 -16.57 -12.36
C SER A 288 20.86 -16.96 -11.69
N ASP A 289 20.52 -16.29 -10.58
CA ASP A 289 19.27 -16.52 -9.84
C ASP A 289 18.00 -16.08 -10.59
N PHE A 290 18.12 -15.37 -11.72
CA PHE A 290 16.99 -15.04 -12.59
C PHE A 290 16.25 -16.29 -13.05
N ARG A 291 16.97 -17.41 -13.23
CA ARG A 291 16.43 -18.75 -13.54
C ARG A 291 15.42 -19.27 -12.51
N LYS A 292 15.42 -18.72 -11.28
CA LYS A 292 14.57 -19.18 -10.17
C LYS A 292 13.24 -18.42 -10.08
N LEU A 293 12.99 -17.48 -10.98
CA LEU A 293 11.73 -16.74 -11.08
C LEU A 293 10.68 -17.57 -11.84
N SER A 294 9.41 -17.20 -11.68
CA SER A 294 8.28 -17.84 -12.38
C SER A 294 7.26 -16.76 -12.75
N LEU A 295 7.55 -16.08 -13.86
CA LEU A 295 6.84 -14.92 -14.35
C LEU A 295 5.71 -15.32 -15.31
N GLU A 296 4.67 -14.50 -15.35
CA GLU A 296 3.65 -14.54 -16.38
C GLU A 296 4.10 -13.70 -17.57
N ASN A 297 4.57 -12.47 -17.32
CA ASN A 297 5.05 -11.57 -18.36
C ASN A 297 6.43 -11.00 -18.02
N LEU A 298 7.31 -11.00 -19.02
CA LEU A 298 8.64 -10.44 -18.95
C LEU A 298 8.88 -9.51 -20.14
N ASP A 299 9.31 -8.28 -19.86
CA ASP A 299 9.80 -7.34 -20.86
C ASP A 299 11.21 -6.87 -20.52
N LEU A 300 12.15 -7.12 -21.45
CA LEU A 300 13.56 -6.73 -21.37
C LEU A 300 14.01 -5.98 -22.63
N PHE A 301 13.07 -5.55 -23.48
CA PHE A 301 13.35 -4.95 -24.78
C PHE A 301 14.29 -3.74 -24.66
N GLY A 302 15.23 -3.59 -25.59
CA GLY A 302 16.07 -2.39 -25.67
C GLY A 302 17.14 -2.32 -24.57
N ASN A 303 17.60 -3.46 -24.06
CA ASN A 303 18.80 -3.57 -23.25
C ASN A 303 20.01 -3.99 -24.11
N PRO A 304 21.21 -3.46 -23.85
CA PRO A 304 22.42 -3.79 -24.60
C PRO A 304 23.03 -5.12 -24.13
N PHE A 305 22.30 -6.22 -24.32
CA PHE A 305 22.79 -7.54 -23.95
C PHE A 305 24.04 -7.92 -24.75
N GLU A 306 25.10 -8.29 -24.04
CA GLU A 306 26.34 -8.72 -24.66
C GLU A 306 26.19 -10.12 -25.25
N GLN A 307 26.78 -10.37 -26.42
CA GLN A 307 26.84 -11.71 -26.96
C GLN A 307 27.69 -12.59 -26.02
N PRO A 308 27.14 -13.68 -25.48
CA PRO A 308 27.89 -14.53 -24.58
C PRO A 308 29.03 -15.20 -25.33
N ASN A 309 30.24 -15.13 -24.78
CA ASN A 309 31.38 -15.91 -25.25
C ASN A 309 31.69 -17.03 -24.24
N PRO A 310 31.01 -18.19 -24.32
CA PRO A 310 31.08 -19.23 -23.30
C PRO A 310 32.46 -19.93 -23.22
N LEU A 311 33.37 -19.66 -24.15
CA LEU A 311 34.68 -20.33 -24.21
C LEU A 311 35.76 -19.65 -23.35
N VAL A 312 35.51 -18.44 -22.83
CA VAL A 312 36.51 -17.69 -22.05
C VAL A 312 36.00 -17.44 -20.63
N PRO A 313 36.20 -18.38 -19.70
CA PRO A 313 35.86 -18.15 -18.30
C PRO A 313 36.82 -17.12 -17.67
N ASN A 314 36.27 -16.23 -16.86
CA ASN A 314 37.07 -15.38 -15.96
C ASN A 314 37.33 -16.16 -14.67
N ILE A 315 38.56 -16.64 -14.49
CA ILE A 315 38.97 -17.49 -13.37
C ILE A 315 39.69 -16.64 -12.33
N GLN A 316 39.06 -16.45 -11.16
CA GLN A 316 39.62 -15.74 -10.02
C GLN A 316 39.77 -16.68 -8.81
N LEU A 317 40.29 -17.88 -9.03
CA LEU A 317 40.46 -18.85 -7.95
C LEU A 317 41.71 -18.54 -7.12
N LYS A 318 41.54 -18.43 -5.79
CA LYS A 318 42.64 -18.35 -4.83
C LYS A 318 42.76 -19.68 -4.09
N ILE A 319 43.89 -20.36 -4.24
CA ILE A 319 44.18 -21.64 -3.57
C ILE A 319 45.53 -21.50 -2.85
N PRO A 320 45.59 -21.72 -1.52
CA PRO A 320 44.49 -22.09 -0.62
C PRO A 320 43.49 -20.95 -0.40
N LEU A 321 42.24 -21.29 -0.08
CA LEU A 321 41.22 -20.29 0.29
C LEU A 321 41.65 -19.60 1.60
N THR A 322 41.38 -18.31 1.70
CA THR A 322 41.64 -17.57 2.95
C THR A 322 40.71 -18.06 4.06
N LEU A 323 41.14 -17.92 5.32
CA LEU A 323 40.29 -18.22 6.47
C LEU A 323 38.97 -17.44 6.42
N LEU A 324 39.00 -16.20 5.92
CA LEU A 324 37.83 -15.36 5.71
C LEU A 324 36.84 -15.99 4.72
N GLU A 325 37.31 -16.42 3.55
CA GLU A 325 36.47 -17.05 2.53
C GLU A 325 35.90 -18.39 3.06
N CYS A 326 36.71 -19.18 3.78
CA CYS A 326 36.24 -20.42 4.42
C CYS A 326 35.16 -20.16 5.48
N ALA A 327 35.38 -19.19 6.36
CA ALA A 327 34.42 -18.80 7.39
C ALA A 327 33.13 -18.27 6.77
N ALA A 328 33.23 -17.36 5.79
CA ALA A 328 32.08 -16.79 5.10
C ALA A 328 31.24 -17.84 4.37
N ARG A 329 31.90 -18.77 3.66
CA ARG A 329 31.24 -19.92 3.04
C ARG A 329 30.54 -20.79 4.07
N ALA A 330 31.19 -21.09 5.19
CA ALA A 330 30.58 -21.87 6.27
C ALA A 330 29.35 -21.16 6.84
N THR A 331 29.44 -19.86 7.17
CA THR A 331 28.33 -19.06 7.68
C THR A 331 27.12 -19.10 6.76
N LEU A 332 27.31 -18.90 5.45
CA LEU A 332 26.21 -18.90 4.47
C LEU A 332 25.66 -20.30 4.19
N ASN A 333 26.54 -21.29 4.01
CA ASN A 333 26.14 -22.67 3.67
C ASN A 333 25.39 -23.33 4.83
N TYR A 334 25.80 -23.10 6.08
CA TYR A 334 25.12 -23.58 7.28
C TYR A 334 23.98 -22.68 7.77
N ARG A 335 23.68 -21.58 7.03
CA ARG A 335 22.63 -20.60 7.39
C ARG A 335 22.76 -20.09 8.82
N ILE A 336 23.99 -19.88 9.27
CA ILE A 336 24.27 -19.35 10.61
C ILE A 336 23.73 -17.92 10.64
N HIS A 337 22.98 -17.56 11.68
CA HIS A 337 22.47 -16.21 11.83
C HIS A 337 23.65 -15.26 12.07
N PHE A 338 23.76 -14.24 11.22
CA PHE A 338 24.74 -13.17 11.35
C PHE A 338 24.02 -11.83 11.34
N GLY A 339 24.61 -10.85 12.02
CA GLY A 339 24.14 -9.48 12.04
C GLY A 339 25.20 -8.58 12.63
N GLY A 340 25.00 -7.27 12.54
CA GLY A 340 25.99 -6.27 13.00
C GLY A 340 26.36 -6.35 14.50
N HIS A 341 25.64 -7.16 15.28
CA HIS A 341 25.94 -7.45 16.69
C HIS A 341 26.93 -8.61 16.88
N LEU A 342 27.13 -9.46 15.86
CA LEU A 342 28.03 -10.62 15.88
C LEU A 342 29.24 -10.42 14.96
N LEU A 343 29.06 -9.75 13.83
CA LEU A 343 30.10 -9.51 12.84
C LEU A 343 30.20 -8.01 12.52
N PRO A 344 31.40 -7.50 12.21
CA PRO A 344 31.59 -6.18 11.61
C PRO A 344 30.65 -5.96 10.41
N SER A 345 30.11 -4.75 10.27
CA SER A 345 29.14 -4.40 9.22
C SER A 345 29.64 -4.72 7.81
N HIS A 346 30.91 -4.46 7.52
CA HIS A 346 31.53 -4.77 6.23
C HIS A 346 31.50 -6.27 5.91
N LEU A 347 31.68 -7.14 6.91
CA LEU A 347 31.57 -8.59 6.72
C LEU A 347 30.12 -9.03 6.48
N CYS A 348 29.15 -8.40 7.16
CA CYS A 348 27.73 -8.66 6.87
C CYS A 348 27.37 -8.25 5.43
N GLU A 349 27.88 -7.11 4.95
CA GLU A 349 27.69 -6.67 3.57
C GLU A 349 28.32 -7.64 2.57
N ASP A 350 29.54 -8.13 2.82
CA ASP A 350 30.19 -9.13 1.97
C ASP A 350 29.41 -10.45 1.91
N LEU A 351 28.87 -10.90 3.06
CA LEU A 351 28.02 -12.09 3.14
C LEU A 351 26.68 -11.89 2.42
N GLU A 352 26.11 -10.68 2.52
CA GLU A 352 24.93 -10.32 1.76
C GLU A 352 25.22 -10.33 0.26
N VAL A 353 26.38 -9.83 -0.18
CA VAL A 353 26.77 -9.71 -1.59
C VAL A 353 27.31 -10.99 -2.22
N ALA A 354 27.47 -12.04 -1.42
CA ALA A 354 27.93 -13.34 -1.88
C ALA A 354 27.06 -13.89 -3.03
N LYS A 355 27.75 -14.27 -4.11
CA LYS A 355 27.15 -14.94 -5.28
C LYS A 355 26.91 -16.41 -4.96
N THR A 356 26.02 -17.03 -5.69
CA THR A 356 25.63 -18.43 -5.50
C THR A 356 26.20 -19.30 -6.63
N CYS A 357 26.99 -20.31 -6.26
CA CYS A 357 27.36 -21.39 -7.18
C CYS A 357 26.14 -22.29 -7.44
N GLN A 358 26.16 -23.01 -8.57
CA GLN A 358 25.15 -24.02 -8.88
C GLN A 358 25.05 -25.14 -7.82
N CYS A 359 26.15 -25.48 -7.14
CA CYS A 359 26.14 -26.44 -6.03
C CYS A 359 25.51 -25.89 -4.74
N GLY A 360 25.07 -24.62 -4.74
CA GLY A 360 24.52 -23.93 -3.57
C GLY A 360 25.56 -23.26 -2.69
N SER A 361 26.86 -23.48 -2.93
CA SER A 361 27.92 -22.82 -2.17
C SER A 361 28.03 -21.33 -2.48
N ALA A 362 28.25 -20.53 -1.44
CA ALA A 362 28.56 -19.11 -1.59
C ALA A 362 29.92 -18.86 -2.26
N CYS A 363 29.99 -17.84 -3.10
CA CYS A 363 31.18 -17.37 -3.81
C CYS A 363 31.38 -15.89 -3.51
N LEU A 364 32.43 -15.54 -2.77
CA LEU A 364 32.75 -14.14 -2.47
C LEU A 364 33.85 -13.65 -3.41
N SER A 365 35.11 -13.92 -3.04
CA SER A 365 36.30 -13.41 -3.73
C SER A 365 36.98 -14.46 -4.62
N SER A 366 36.69 -15.74 -4.41
CA SER A 366 37.26 -16.84 -5.17
C SER A 366 36.19 -17.56 -5.99
N PHE A 367 36.09 -17.25 -7.29
CA PHE A 367 35.10 -17.84 -8.18
C PHE A 367 35.58 -17.94 -9.63
N ILE A 368 34.90 -18.80 -10.40
CA ILE A 368 34.94 -18.80 -11.86
C ILE A 368 33.66 -18.14 -12.34
N GLN A 369 33.76 -17.22 -13.30
CA GLN A 369 32.63 -16.54 -13.92
C GLN A 369 32.58 -16.87 -15.41
N ILE A 370 31.39 -17.14 -15.92
CA ILE A 370 31.10 -17.33 -17.35
C ILE A 370 29.76 -16.68 -17.68
N THR A 371 29.59 -16.27 -18.93
CA THR A 371 28.30 -15.83 -19.46
C THR A 371 27.78 -16.88 -20.44
N VAL A 372 26.53 -17.31 -20.25
CA VAL A 372 25.88 -18.29 -21.12
C VAL A 372 24.53 -17.78 -21.59
N THR A 373 24.10 -18.21 -22.76
CA THR A 373 22.76 -17.90 -23.26
C THR A 373 21.68 -18.64 -22.48
N MET A 374 20.54 -18.00 -22.25
CA MET A 374 19.33 -18.63 -21.71
C MET A 374 18.11 -18.19 -22.50
N ASN A 375 17.26 -19.15 -22.87
CA ASN A 375 15.92 -18.87 -23.35
C ASN A 375 15.02 -18.35 -22.21
N LEU A 376 14.42 -17.17 -22.40
CA LEU A 376 13.59 -16.52 -21.39
C LEU A 376 12.25 -17.21 -21.12
N HIS A 377 11.77 -18.06 -22.05
CA HIS A 377 10.55 -18.84 -21.85
C HIS A 377 10.66 -19.88 -20.73
N TYR A 378 11.88 -20.21 -20.29
CA TYR A 378 12.06 -21.04 -19.07
C TYR A 378 11.64 -20.32 -17.79
N VAL A 379 11.56 -18.99 -17.82
CA VAL A 379 11.26 -18.16 -16.65
C VAL A 379 9.91 -17.47 -16.78
N ALA A 380 9.45 -17.17 -18.00
CA ALA A 380 8.22 -16.43 -18.25
C ALA A 380 7.32 -17.08 -19.31
N HIS A 381 6.00 -17.01 -19.12
CA HIS A 381 5.04 -17.48 -20.12
C HIS A 381 5.05 -16.59 -21.37
N THR A 382 4.88 -15.28 -21.17
CA THR A 382 4.94 -14.25 -22.20
C THR A 382 6.27 -13.51 -22.10
N VAL A 383 7.02 -13.47 -23.19
CA VAL A 383 8.26 -12.71 -23.29
C VAL A 383 8.10 -11.70 -24.41
N VAL A 384 8.26 -10.41 -24.10
CA VAL A 384 8.41 -9.37 -25.11
C VAL A 384 9.80 -9.52 -25.72
N LEU A 385 9.89 -9.42 -27.05
CA LEU A 385 11.12 -9.57 -27.82
C LEU A 385 12.27 -8.79 -27.16
N VAL A 386 13.42 -9.45 -27.00
CA VAL A 386 14.58 -8.90 -26.28
C VAL A 386 15.34 -7.90 -27.17
N ASP A 387 15.35 -8.18 -28.47
CA ASP A 387 15.99 -7.37 -29.50
C ASP A 387 15.05 -7.09 -30.67
N ASN A 388 15.48 -6.22 -31.59
CA ASN A 388 14.74 -5.90 -32.80
C ASN A 388 14.65 -7.07 -33.80
N MET A 389 15.36 -8.17 -33.55
CA MET A 389 15.42 -9.36 -34.40
C MET A 389 14.47 -10.47 -33.93
N GLY A 390 13.73 -10.23 -32.84
CA GLY A 390 12.77 -11.19 -32.31
C GLY A 390 13.39 -12.27 -31.42
N GLY A 391 14.63 -12.08 -30.96
CA GLY A 391 15.28 -12.98 -30.01
C GLY A 391 14.55 -13.00 -28.67
N THR A 392 14.38 -14.21 -28.12
CA THR A 392 13.87 -14.43 -26.75
C THR A 392 14.94 -15.00 -25.83
N GLU A 393 16.20 -14.86 -26.25
CA GLU A 393 17.37 -15.31 -25.53
C GLU A 393 18.08 -14.14 -24.87
N ALA A 394 18.61 -14.35 -23.66
CA ALA A 394 19.39 -13.36 -22.94
C ALA A 394 20.65 -13.98 -22.31
N PRO A 395 21.76 -13.25 -22.24
CA PRO A 395 22.97 -13.68 -21.55
C PRO A 395 22.76 -13.69 -20.04
N ILE A 396 23.13 -14.80 -19.41
CA ILE A 396 23.16 -14.98 -17.95
C ILE A 396 24.59 -15.13 -17.48
N ILE A 397 24.94 -14.36 -16.45
CA ILE A 397 26.19 -14.50 -15.72
C ILE A 397 26.06 -15.60 -14.66
N CYS A 398 26.95 -16.60 -14.75
CA CYS A 398 27.03 -17.73 -13.83
C CYS A 398 28.34 -17.67 -13.03
N TYR A 399 28.28 -18.13 -11.78
CA TYR A 399 29.43 -18.19 -10.87
C TYR A 399 29.65 -19.63 -10.39
N PHE A 400 30.90 -20.05 -10.26
CA PHE A 400 31.27 -21.37 -9.75
C PHE A 400 32.33 -21.28 -8.66
N CYS A 401 32.19 -22.11 -7.62
CA CYS A 401 33.09 -22.10 -6.46
C CYS A 401 34.40 -22.88 -6.69
N SER A 402 34.47 -23.73 -7.73
CA SER A 402 35.60 -24.60 -8.02
C SER A 402 35.63 -25.02 -9.50
N LEU A 403 36.79 -25.50 -9.96
CA LEU A 403 36.95 -26.09 -11.30
C LEU A 403 36.02 -27.29 -11.51
N ALA A 404 35.82 -28.14 -10.48
CA ALA A 404 34.92 -29.28 -10.57
C ALA A 404 33.46 -28.86 -10.86
N CYS A 405 32.97 -27.82 -10.18
CA CYS A 405 31.62 -27.28 -10.46
C CYS A 405 31.51 -26.69 -11.87
N TYR A 406 32.58 -26.03 -12.34
CA TYR A 406 32.64 -25.49 -13.69
C TYR A 406 32.65 -26.58 -14.77
N SER A 407 33.48 -27.62 -14.62
CA SER A 407 33.53 -28.75 -15.55
C SER A 407 32.19 -29.49 -15.62
N GLN A 408 31.57 -29.78 -14.47
CA GLN A 408 30.24 -30.41 -14.44
C GLN A 408 29.17 -29.56 -15.13
N PHE A 409 29.26 -28.24 -15.03
CA PHE A 409 28.34 -27.34 -15.73
C PHE A 409 28.58 -27.37 -17.24
N LEU A 410 29.84 -27.29 -17.69
CA LEU A 410 30.19 -27.37 -19.11
C LEU A 410 29.72 -28.68 -19.73
N ASP A 411 29.96 -29.81 -19.07
CA ASP A 411 29.55 -31.12 -19.57
C ASP A 411 28.03 -31.19 -19.80
N ARG A 412 27.24 -30.65 -18.86
CA ARG A 412 25.77 -30.58 -19.01
C ARG A 412 25.34 -29.59 -20.08
N TYR A 413 25.99 -28.43 -20.15
CA TYR A 413 25.66 -27.38 -21.11
C TYR A 413 25.90 -27.86 -22.55
N LEU A 414 27.02 -28.57 -22.77
CA LEU A 414 27.37 -29.20 -24.05
C LEU A 414 26.49 -30.40 -24.40
N GLN A 415 25.81 -31.02 -23.43
CA GLN A 415 24.82 -32.09 -23.69
C GLN A 415 23.42 -31.54 -23.98
N SER A 416 23.12 -30.32 -23.51
CA SER A 416 21.79 -29.69 -23.65
C SER A 416 21.63 -28.80 -24.88
N ASN A 417 22.75 -28.38 -25.46
CA ASN A 417 22.84 -27.67 -26.75
C ASN A 417 23.38 -28.63 -27.80
#